data_AF-A0A0M3K448-F1
#
_entry.id   AF-A0A0M3K448-F1
#
_cell.length_a   1.000
_cell.length_b   1.000
_cell.length_c   1.000
_cell.angle_alpha   90.00
_cell.angle_beta   90.00
_cell.angle_gamma   90.00
#
_symmetry.space_group_name_H-M   'P 1'
#
loop_
_entity.id
_entity.type
_entity.pdbx_description
1 polymer ?
#
loop_
_entity_poly.entity_id
_entity_poly.type
_entity_poly.pdbx_seq_one_letter_code
_entity_poly.pdbx_strand_id
1 'polypeptide(L)'
;MSTMCLMGFDALTPKFNEICARLHAMHFDRFDYAAFKVMTLFEDQGARCAVNNRALTSHVHATVLSSWTAYRCVANAHEHPMYEAYSELKILARQAAHLLSKYSTVGMEENLLKEMLAREDLLQYPQ
;
A
#
# COMPACT_ATOMS: atom_id res chain seq x y z
N MET A 1 0.20 -12.34 15.88
CA MET A 1 0.25 -12.92 14.53
C MET A 1 0.77 -11.89 13.52
N SER A 2 2.05 -11.48 13.57
CA SER A 2 2.60 -10.49 12.61
C SER A 2 3.78 -10.99 11.78
N THR A 3 4.40 -12.12 12.14
CA THR A 3 5.63 -12.64 11.52
C THR A 3 5.44 -13.35 10.19
N MET A 4 4.21 -13.71 9.80
CA MET A 4 3.99 -14.45 8.55
C MET A 4 4.02 -13.57 7.29
N CYS A 5 3.72 -12.27 7.40
CA CYS A 5 3.59 -11.38 6.23
C CYS A 5 4.95 -10.99 5.61
N LEU A 6 6.05 -11.16 6.34
CA LEU A 6 7.40 -10.76 5.96
C LEU A 6 8.43 -11.88 6.12
N MET A 7 8.02 -13.16 6.10
CA MET A 7 9.00 -14.26 6.19
C MET A 7 10.08 -14.09 5.11
N GLY A 8 11.35 -13.95 5.54
CA GLY A 8 12.49 -13.68 4.67
C GLY A 8 12.90 -12.21 4.53
N PHE A 9 12.17 -11.27 5.15
CA PHE A 9 12.46 -9.82 5.14
C PHE A 9 12.70 -9.28 6.56
N ASP A 10 13.65 -9.88 7.28
CA ASP A 10 13.94 -9.54 8.69
C ASP A 10 14.26 -8.05 8.90
N ALA A 11 14.82 -7.38 7.88
CA ALA A 11 15.09 -5.94 7.92
C ALA A 11 13.82 -5.07 7.93
N LEU A 12 12.70 -5.54 7.36
CA LEU A 12 11.43 -4.80 7.26
C LEU A 12 10.50 -5.09 8.45
N THR A 13 10.69 -6.23 9.11
CA THR A 13 9.85 -6.71 10.22
C THR A 13 9.72 -5.70 11.38
N PRO A 14 10.78 -5.01 11.85
CA PRO A 14 10.63 -4.02 12.92
C PRO A 14 9.68 -2.88 12.56
N LYS A 15 9.82 -2.34 11.34
CA LYS A 15 8.98 -1.22 10.87
C LYS A 15 7.53 -1.65 10.67
N PHE A 16 7.30 -2.85 10.13
CA PHE A 16 5.97 -3.42 10.02
C PHE A 16 5.27 -3.56 11.37
N ASN A 17 5.98 -4.11 12.36
CA ASN A 17 5.43 -4.30 13.70
C ASN A 17 5.10 -2.96 14.38
N GLU A 18 5.93 -1.94 14.19
CA GLU A 18 5.66 -0.57 14.67
C GLU A 18 4.37 -0.01 14.07
N ILE A 19 4.19 -0.12 12.74
CA ILE A 19 2.98 0.30 12.04
C ILE A 19 1.76 -0.47 12.58
N CYS A 20 1.85 -1.79 12.70
CA CYS A 20 0.77 -2.61 13.26
C CYS A 20 0.40 -2.20 14.69
N ALA A 21 1.39 -1.94 15.54
CA ALA A 21 1.16 -1.50 16.91
C ALA A 21 0.45 -0.14 16.96
N ARG A 22 0.85 0.82 16.12
CA ARG A 22 0.18 2.12 15.98
C ARG A 22 -1.26 1.97 15.51
N LEU A 23 -1.48 1.19 14.45
CA LEU A 23 -2.83 0.93 13.94
C LEU A 23 -3.73 0.30 15.01
N HIS A 24 -3.20 -0.67 15.77
CA HIS A 24 -3.93 -1.29 16.87
C HIS A 24 -4.28 -0.29 17.98
N ALA A 25 -3.32 0.57 18.37
CA ALA A 25 -3.54 1.61 19.37
C ALA A 25 -4.57 2.66 18.94
N MET A 26 -4.73 2.89 17.63
CA MET A 26 -5.74 3.81 17.06
C MET A 26 -7.10 3.16 16.78
N HIS A 27 -7.32 1.94 17.29
CA HIS A 27 -8.54 1.17 17.05
C HIS A 27 -8.85 1.01 15.56
N PHE A 28 -7.83 0.67 14.76
CA PHE A 28 -8.00 0.32 13.35
C PHE A 28 -8.99 -0.84 13.20
N ASP A 29 -10.01 -0.64 12.36
CA ASP A 29 -11.10 -1.60 12.21
C ASP A 29 -11.31 -2.05 10.75
N ARG A 30 -12.41 -2.78 10.54
CA ARG A 30 -12.79 -3.32 9.23
C ARG A 30 -13.15 -2.24 8.20
N PHE A 31 -13.67 -1.10 8.63
CA PHE A 31 -14.04 0.01 7.76
C PHE A 31 -12.80 0.78 7.33
N ASP A 32 -11.86 0.99 8.24
CA ASP A 32 -10.54 1.53 7.92
C ASP A 32 -9.81 0.63 6.90
N TYR A 33 -9.80 -0.68 7.15
CA TYR A 33 -9.24 -1.67 6.23
C TYR A 33 -9.88 -1.63 4.84
N ALA A 34 -11.21 -1.58 4.78
CA ALA A 34 -11.94 -1.50 3.51
C ALA A 34 -11.59 -0.21 2.74
N ALA A 35 -11.58 0.94 3.43
CA ALA A 35 -11.23 2.22 2.82
C ALA A 35 -9.79 2.20 2.28
N PHE A 36 -8.83 1.73 3.07
CA PHE A 36 -7.41 1.73 2.70
C PHE A 36 -7.13 0.81 1.51
N LYS A 37 -7.82 -0.33 1.41
CA LYS A 37 -7.75 -1.20 0.24
C LYS A 37 -8.23 -0.52 -1.04
N VAL A 38 -9.39 0.14 -0.99
CA VAL A 38 -9.94 0.82 -2.17
C VAL A 38 -9.06 2.01 -2.55
N MET A 39 -8.60 2.80 -1.59
CA MET A 39 -7.65 3.89 -1.86
C MET A 39 -6.34 3.40 -2.47
N THR A 40 -5.82 2.24 -2.04
CA THR A 40 -4.61 1.65 -2.63
C THR A 40 -4.86 1.20 -4.07
N LEU A 41 -5.99 0.56 -4.33
CA LEU A 41 -6.33 0.04 -5.66
C LEU A 41 -6.53 1.16 -6.69
N PHE A 42 -7.10 2.29 -6.26
CA PHE A 42 -7.40 3.44 -7.11
C PHE A 42 -6.42 4.60 -6.90
N GLU A 43 -5.18 4.33 -6.47
CA GLU A 43 -4.16 5.37 -6.31
C GLU A 43 -3.81 6.00 -7.67
N ASP A 44 -3.85 7.33 -7.77
CA ASP A 44 -3.45 8.03 -8.99
C ASP A 44 -1.93 8.02 -9.12
N GLN A 45 -1.44 7.25 -10.08
CA GLN A 45 -0.01 7.15 -10.41
C GLN A 45 0.47 8.30 -11.33
N GLY A 46 -0.34 9.34 -11.50
CA GLY A 46 0.02 10.53 -12.27
C GLY A 46 0.26 10.20 -13.75
N ALA A 47 1.26 10.86 -14.35
CA ALA A 47 1.59 10.73 -15.77
C ALA A 47 2.02 9.30 -16.20
N ARG A 48 2.31 8.40 -15.25
CA ARG A 48 2.74 7.01 -15.50
C ARG A 48 1.59 6.01 -15.48
N CYS A 49 0.37 6.48 -15.23
CA CYS A 49 -0.80 5.62 -15.15
C CYS A 49 -1.21 5.17 -16.56
N ALA A 50 -1.01 3.88 -16.87
CA ALA A 50 -1.49 3.25 -18.11
C ALA A 50 -3.02 3.02 -18.13
N VAL A 51 -3.75 3.51 -17.12
CA VAL A 51 -5.21 3.34 -17.01
C VAL A 51 -5.91 4.33 -17.92
N ASN A 52 -6.71 3.84 -18.85
CA ASN A 52 -7.45 4.69 -19.79
C ASN A 52 -8.47 5.62 -19.10
N ASN A 53 -9.18 5.12 -18.08
CA ASN A 53 -10.21 5.88 -17.38
C ASN A 53 -9.70 6.49 -16.08
N ARG A 54 -8.72 7.38 -16.18
CA ARG A 54 -8.11 8.05 -15.01
C ARG A 54 -9.12 8.85 -14.20
N ALA A 55 -10.09 9.48 -14.87
CA ALA A 55 -11.14 10.26 -14.22
C ALA A 55 -11.95 9.41 -13.23
N LEU A 56 -12.31 8.18 -13.61
CA LEU A 56 -12.98 7.24 -12.70
C LEU A 56 -12.10 6.88 -11.51
N THR A 57 -10.82 6.57 -11.75
CA THR A 57 -9.87 6.24 -10.68
C THR A 57 -9.74 7.36 -9.66
N SER A 58 -9.49 8.59 -10.12
CA SER A 58 -9.39 9.77 -9.25
C SER A 58 -10.70 10.03 -8.49
N HIS A 59 -11.86 9.86 -9.15
CA HIS A 59 -13.16 10.06 -8.52
C HIS A 59 -13.45 9.03 -7.41
N VAL A 60 -13.17 7.75 -7.65
CA VAL A 60 -13.34 6.68 -6.64
C VAL A 60 -12.42 6.94 -5.45
N HIS A 61 -11.15 7.25 -5.70
CA HIS A 61 -10.20 7.57 -4.64
C HIS A 61 -10.66 8.75 -3.78
N ALA A 62 -11.04 9.87 -4.40
CA ALA A 62 -11.51 11.06 -3.69
C ALA A 62 -12.78 10.79 -2.87
N THR A 63 -13.72 10.02 -3.43
CA THR A 63 -14.98 9.67 -2.75
C THR A 63 -14.73 8.82 -1.51
N VAL A 64 -13.86 7.81 -1.61
CA VAL A 64 -13.53 6.96 -0.47
C VAL A 64 -12.73 7.71 0.58
N LEU A 65 -11.77 8.54 0.17
CA LEU A 65 -10.99 9.37 1.08
C LEU A 65 -11.90 10.31 1.88
N SER A 66 -12.84 10.99 1.22
CA SER A 66 -13.84 11.85 1.86
C SER A 66 -14.74 11.06 2.82
N SER A 67 -15.19 9.88 2.40
CA SER A 67 -16.04 9.01 3.23
C SER A 67 -15.31 8.53 4.48
N TRP A 68 -14.03 8.16 4.35
CA TRP A 68 -13.19 7.75 5.47
C TRP A 68 -12.86 8.92 6.41
N THR A 69 -12.61 10.11 5.85
CA THR A 69 -12.43 11.37 6.60
C THR A 69 -13.64 11.66 7.48
N ALA A 70 -14.84 11.54 6.91
CA ALA A 70 -16.10 11.69 7.64
C ALA A 70 -16.29 10.57 8.69
N TYR A 71 -15.98 9.32 8.36
CA TYR A 71 -16.06 8.18 9.29
C TYR A 71 -15.21 8.38 10.56
N ARG A 72 -13.99 8.91 10.39
CA ARG A 72 -13.06 9.19 11.50
C ARG A 72 -13.30 10.56 12.15
N CYS A 73 -14.33 11.29 11.71
CA CYS A 73 -14.69 12.62 12.22
C CYS A 73 -13.52 13.61 12.19
N VAL A 74 -12.71 13.60 11.12
CA VAL A 74 -11.60 14.54 10.92
C VAL A 74 -11.88 15.50 9.78
N ALA A 75 -11.31 16.70 9.84
CA ALA A 75 -11.48 17.70 8.78
C ALA A 75 -10.66 17.35 7.53
N ASN A 76 -9.50 16.73 7.72
CA ASN A 76 -8.56 16.39 6.66
C ASN A 76 -7.95 15.02 6.95
N ALA A 77 -8.05 14.08 6.01
CA ALA A 77 -7.46 12.76 6.14
C ALA A 77 -5.96 12.80 6.42
N HIS A 78 -5.23 13.73 5.79
CA HIS A 78 -3.78 13.83 5.88
C HIS A 78 -3.27 14.22 7.28
N GLU A 79 -4.15 14.77 8.11
CA GLU A 79 -3.84 15.15 9.50
C GLU A 79 -4.09 14.00 10.49
N HIS A 80 -4.76 12.93 10.06
CA HIS A 80 -5.07 11.80 10.93
C HIS A 80 -3.88 10.81 10.97
N PRO A 81 -3.34 10.42 12.15
CA PRO A 81 -2.14 9.57 12.25
C PRO A 81 -2.28 8.17 11.63
N MET A 82 -3.51 7.69 11.42
CA MET A 82 -3.77 6.44 10.69
C MET A 82 -3.55 6.57 9.18
N TYR A 83 -3.76 7.76 8.61
CA TYR A 83 -3.44 8.03 7.21
C TYR A 83 -1.92 8.08 6.98
N GLU A 84 -1.18 8.59 7.96
CA GLU A 84 0.28 8.52 7.97
C GLU A 84 0.77 7.06 8.05
N ALA A 85 0.25 6.27 9.00
CA ALA A 85 0.58 4.84 9.11
C ALA A 85 0.26 4.06 7.82
N TYR A 86 -0.85 4.40 7.14
CA TYR A 86 -1.18 3.90 5.81
C TYR A 86 -0.13 4.26 4.76
N SER A 87 0.33 5.51 4.75
CA SER A 87 1.35 5.97 3.82
C SER A 87 2.69 5.27 4.06
N GLU A 88 3.08 5.07 5.32
CA GLU A 88 4.26 4.28 5.69
C GLU A 88 4.14 2.82 5.23
N LEU A 89 2.96 2.20 5.36
CA LEU A 89 2.73 0.83 4.90
C LEU A 89 2.92 0.71 3.37
N LYS A 90 2.49 1.70 2.60
CA LYS A 90 2.74 1.73 1.14
C LYS A 90 4.23 1.80 0.81
N ILE A 91 5.00 2.60 1.55
CA ILE A 91 6.46 2.69 1.38
C ILE A 91 7.10 1.34 1.70
N LEU A 92 6.71 0.71 2.80
CA LEU A 92 7.21 -0.61 3.19
C LEU A 92 6.90 -1.68 2.15
N ALA A 93 5.69 -1.65 1.55
CA ALA A 93 5.31 -2.55 0.48
C ALA A 93 6.19 -2.38 -0.78
N ARG A 94 6.55 -1.14 -1.13
CA ARG A 94 7.49 -0.86 -2.24
C ARG A 94 8.89 -1.38 -1.95
N GLN A 95 9.38 -1.22 -0.72
CA GLN A 95 10.66 -1.77 -0.29
C GLN A 95 10.65 -3.30 -0.34
N ALA A 96 9.57 -3.94 0.11
CA ALA A 96 9.41 -5.39 0.02
C ALA A 96 9.38 -5.88 -1.44
N ALA A 97 8.64 -5.19 -2.32
CA ALA A 97 8.61 -5.48 -3.75
C ALA A 97 10.00 -5.40 -4.40
N HIS A 98 10.77 -4.34 -4.09
CA HIS A 98 12.13 -4.19 -4.59
C HIS A 98 13.09 -5.28 -4.10
N LEU A 99 12.97 -5.69 -2.83
CA LEU A 99 13.76 -6.82 -2.31
C LEU A 99 13.34 -8.11 -3.02
N LEU A 100 12.04 -8.37 -3.14
CA LEU A 100 11.50 -9.52 -3.86
C LEU A 100 11.98 -9.57 -5.31
N SER A 101 11.97 -8.46 -6.05
CA SER A 101 12.46 -8.43 -7.43
C SER A 101 13.95 -8.74 -7.52
N LYS A 102 14.78 -8.27 -6.58
CA LYS A 102 16.21 -8.61 -6.48
C LYS A 102 16.47 -10.10 -6.23
N TYR A 103 15.64 -10.76 -5.43
CA TYR A 103 15.82 -12.18 -5.06
C TYR A 103 15.05 -13.16 -5.97
N SER A 104 14.07 -12.72 -6.78
CA SER A 104 13.10 -13.58 -7.49
C SER A 104 13.48 -14.05 -8.89
N THR A 105 14.61 -13.64 -9.46
CA THR A 105 14.90 -13.96 -10.87
C THR A 105 15.45 -15.38 -11.09
N VAL A 106 15.89 -16.09 -10.04
CA VAL A 106 16.48 -17.43 -10.17
C VAL A 106 15.65 -18.45 -9.40
N GLY A 107 14.97 -19.35 -10.12
CA GLY A 107 14.33 -20.55 -9.55
C GLY A 107 12.86 -20.41 -9.11
N MET A 108 12.21 -19.25 -9.29
CA MET A 108 10.76 -19.15 -9.10
C MET A 108 9.99 -19.70 -10.31
N GLU A 109 9.19 -20.74 -10.06
CA GLU A 109 8.17 -21.24 -11.00
C GLU A 109 7.23 -20.10 -11.44
N GLU A 110 6.63 -20.22 -12.61
CA GLU A 110 5.64 -19.24 -13.07
C GLU A 110 4.46 -19.18 -12.11
N ASN A 111 4.32 -18.04 -11.43
CA ASN A 111 3.25 -17.80 -10.46
C ASN A 111 2.87 -16.32 -10.45
N LEU A 112 1.73 -16.02 -9.82
CA LEU A 112 1.18 -14.68 -9.74
C LEU A 112 2.15 -13.66 -9.12
N LEU A 113 2.97 -14.08 -8.16
CA LEU A 113 3.96 -13.20 -7.53
C LEU A 113 5.04 -12.78 -8.55
N LYS A 114 5.55 -13.71 -9.34
CA LYS A 114 6.50 -13.43 -10.42
C LYS A 114 5.90 -12.50 -11.47
N GLU A 115 4.65 -12.72 -11.88
CA GLU A 115 3.94 -11.83 -12.80
C GLU A 115 3.76 -10.42 -12.24
N MET A 116 3.46 -10.29 -10.95
CA MET A 116 3.31 -9.00 -10.28
C MET A 116 4.64 -8.24 -10.18
N LEU A 117 5.74 -8.93 -9.91
CA LEU A 117 7.08 -8.34 -9.79
C LEU A 117 7.68 -7.95 -11.15
N ALA A 118 7.45 -8.75 -12.20
CA ALA A 118 7.94 -8.48 -13.55
C ALA A 118 7.38 -7.18 -14.17
N ARG A 119 6.30 -6.63 -13.61
CA ARG A 119 5.71 -5.35 -14.04
C ARG A 119 6.52 -4.12 -13.57
N GLU A 120 7.51 -4.28 -12.69
CA GLU A 120 8.38 -3.16 -12.27
C GLU A 120 9.25 -2.63 -13.43
N ASP A 121 9.62 -3.45 -14.41
CA ASP A 121 10.39 -2.99 -15.59
C ASP A 121 9.61 -1.99 -16.47
N LEU A 122 8.28 -1.92 -16.32
CA LEU A 122 7.42 -0.94 -17.00
C LEU A 122 7.20 0.35 -16.17
N LEU A 123 7.63 0.37 -14.91
CA LEU A 123 7.40 1.46 -13.95
C LEU A 123 8.74 1.91 -13.32
N GLN A 124 9.72 2.30 -14.14
CA GLN A 124 10.96 2.90 -13.62
C GLN A 124 10.66 4.14 -12.77
N TYR A 125 11.03 4.10 -11.48
CA TYR A 125 11.03 5.23 -10.56
C TYR A 125 12.41 5.92 -10.58
N PRO A 126 12.50 7.25 -10.81
CA PRO A 126 13.74 7.97 -10.56
C PRO A 126 13.99 8.06 -9.05
N GLN A 127 15.27 8.01 -8.71
CA GLN A 127 15.85 8.04 -7.36
C GLN A 127 15.55 9.34 -6.61
#